data_AF-A0A2V8PX85-F1
#
_entry.id   AF-A0A2V8PX85-F1
#
_cell.length_a   1.000
_cell.length_b   1.000
_cell.length_c   1.000
_cell.angle_alpha   90.00
_cell.angle_beta   90.00
_cell.angle_gamma   90.00
#
_symmetry.space_group_name_H-M   'P 1'
#
loop_
_entity.id
_entity.type
_entity.pdbx_description
1 polymer ?
#
loop_
_entity_poly.entity_id
_entity_poly.type
_entity_poly.pdbx_seq_one_letter_code
_entity_poly.pdbx_strand_id
1 'polypeptide(L)'
;MADTQTGPTVADLFRRAQAMRKENPQTSYKDIATQIVKEFSRGAFPPTYNLTIPEQDARAPEEDWSAGLPLVLRGIQQKDWNGIACGIILSLEQTENYERESGPEGTRDDWHDRSKGIRGAVEKGVGKWMPEELVKLAERQAKNRS
;
A
#
# COMPACT_ATOMS: atom_id res chain seq x y z
N MET A 1 13.04 -15.53 -28.55
CA MET A 1 13.64 -14.55 -27.62
C MET A 1 12.54 -13.56 -27.31
N ALA A 2 12.06 -13.49 -26.07
CA ALA A 2 10.95 -12.61 -25.73
C ALA A 2 11.48 -11.18 -25.65
N ASP A 3 10.95 -10.29 -26.50
CA ASP A 3 11.22 -8.86 -26.46
C ASP A 3 10.85 -8.31 -25.08
N THR A 4 11.82 -8.19 -24.18
CA THR A 4 11.70 -7.33 -23.00
C THR A 4 11.76 -5.88 -23.48
N GLN A 5 10.66 -5.41 -24.06
CA GLN A 5 10.43 -3.98 -24.23
C GLN A 5 10.43 -3.37 -22.82
N THR A 6 11.49 -2.63 -22.51
CA THR A 6 11.67 -1.85 -21.28
C THR A 6 10.72 -0.65 -21.29
N GLY A 7 9.41 -0.91 -21.21
CA GLY A 7 8.40 0.09 -20.87
C GLY A 7 8.39 0.34 -19.37
N PRO A 8 7.89 1.50 -18.91
CA PRO A 8 7.68 1.76 -17.49
C PRO A 8 6.73 0.70 -16.91
N THR A 9 7.03 0.22 -15.71
CA THR A 9 6.12 -0.69 -15.00
C THR A 9 4.95 0.09 -14.38
N VAL A 10 3.87 -0.61 -14.04
CA VAL A 10 2.74 -0.01 -13.31
C VAL A 10 3.21 0.61 -11.98
N ALA A 11 4.14 -0.06 -11.29
CA ALA A 11 4.77 0.47 -10.08
C ALA A 11 5.54 1.77 -10.33
N ASP A 12 6.25 1.91 -11.47
CA ASP A 12 6.98 3.14 -11.80
C ASP A 12 6.02 4.33 -12.01
N LEU A 13 4.92 4.09 -12.73
CA LEU A 13 3.87 5.10 -12.93
C LEU A 13 3.24 5.53 -11.59
N PHE A 14 3.00 4.56 -10.71
CA PHE A 14 2.42 4.82 -9.40
C PHE A 14 3.37 5.61 -8.48
N ARG A 15 4.66 5.23 -8.43
CA ARG A 15 5.68 5.98 -7.67
C ARG A 15 5.81 7.41 -8.19
N ARG A 16 5.72 7.61 -9.51
CA ARG A 16 5.75 8.95 -10.10
C ARG A 16 4.51 9.77 -9.72
N ALA A 17 3.33 9.16 -9.72
CA ALA A 17 2.10 9.80 -9.25
C ALA A 17 2.18 10.22 -7.77
N GLN A 18 2.71 9.34 -6.91
CA GLN A 18 2.96 9.64 -5.50
C GLN A 18 3.97 10.78 -5.31
N ALA A 19 5.04 10.80 -6.11
CA ALA A 19 6.02 11.89 -6.05
C ALA A 19 5.38 13.24 -6.39
N MET A 20 4.53 13.30 -7.42
CA MET A 20 3.80 14.53 -7.77
C MET A 20 2.87 15.00 -6.64
N ARG A 21 2.17 14.08 -5.95
CA ARG A 21 1.36 14.41 -4.77
C ARG A 21 2.20 14.92 -3.60
N LYS A 22 3.37 14.33 -3.36
CA LYS A 22 4.29 14.76 -2.29
C LYS A 22 4.89 16.14 -2.57
N GLU A 23 5.28 16.38 -3.82
CA GLU A 23 5.81 17.68 -4.26
C GLU A 23 4.75 18.78 -4.18
N ASN A 24 3.52 18.49 -4.60
CA ASN A 24 2.42 19.43 -4.59
C ASN A 24 1.10 18.78 -4.08
N PRO A 25 0.84 18.81 -2.76
CA PRO A 25 -0.34 18.17 -2.18
C PRO A 25 -1.69 18.73 -2.65
N GLN A 26 -1.70 19.93 -3.23
CA GLN A 26 -2.91 20.60 -3.75
C GLN A 26 -3.16 20.31 -5.23
N THR A 27 -2.26 19.62 -5.93
CA THR A 27 -2.46 19.30 -7.34
C THR A 27 -3.64 18.34 -7.50
N SER A 28 -4.54 18.67 -8.43
CA SER A 28 -5.70 17.84 -8.69
C SER A 28 -5.29 16.51 -9.32
N TYR A 29 -6.03 15.45 -9.02
CA TYR A 29 -5.81 14.14 -9.60
C TYR A 29 -5.86 14.14 -11.14
N LYS A 30 -6.68 15.02 -11.74
CA LYS A 30 -6.77 15.20 -13.20
C LYS A 30 -5.48 15.76 -13.80
N ASP A 31 -4.85 16.70 -13.10
CA ASP A 31 -3.58 17.30 -13.55
C ASP A 31 -2.44 16.28 -13.47
N ILE A 32 -2.43 15.44 -12.43
CA ILE A 32 -1.45 14.35 -12.27
C ILE A 32 -1.64 13.32 -13.39
N ALA A 33 -2.88 12.92 -13.70
CA ALA A 33 -3.15 12.04 -14.83
C ALA A 33 -2.61 12.62 -16.15
N THR A 34 -2.88 13.91 -16.40
CA THR A 34 -2.41 14.62 -17.60
C THR A 34 -0.89 14.64 -17.68
N GLN A 35 -0.22 14.88 -16.56
CA GLN A 35 1.23 14.90 -16.49
C GLN A 35 1.85 13.50 -16.69
N ILE A 36 1.26 12.45 -16.13
CA ILE A 36 1.68 11.06 -16.38
C ILE A 36 1.57 10.73 -17.87
N VAL A 37 0.44 11.05 -18.50
CA VAL A 37 0.27 10.83 -19.94
C VAL A 37 1.34 11.61 -20.72
N LYS A 38 1.59 12.88 -20.37
CA LYS A 38 2.60 13.70 -21.04
C LYS A 38 4.02 13.14 -20.91
N GLU A 39 4.38 12.60 -19.75
CA GLU A 39 5.71 12.06 -19.46
C GLU A 39 5.92 10.68 -20.13
N PHE A 40 4.93 9.79 -20.07
CA PHE A 40 5.10 8.38 -20.45
C PHE A 40 4.48 8.01 -21.81
N SER A 41 3.60 8.83 -22.39
CA SER A 41 2.91 8.49 -23.65
C SER A 41 3.83 8.26 -24.85
N ARG A 42 5.07 8.77 -24.80
CA ARG A 42 6.08 8.58 -25.83
C ARG A 42 6.81 7.23 -25.74
N GLY A 43 6.62 6.49 -24.64
CA GLY A 43 7.25 5.21 -24.38
C GLY A 43 6.39 4.01 -24.77
N ALA A 44 6.95 2.82 -24.58
CA ALA A 44 6.20 1.56 -24.70
C ALA A 44 5.18 1.42 -23.56
N PHE A 45 4.09 0.69 -23.81
CA PHE A 45 3.11 0.40 -22.78
C PHE A 45 3.68 -0.53 -21.70
N PRO A 46 3.20 -0.43 -20.44
CA PRO A 46 3.58 -1.35 -19.39
C PRO A 46 3.23 -2.80 -19.75
N PRO A 47 4.04 -3.77 -19.31
CA PRO A 47 3.71 -5.18 -19.49
C PRO A 47 2.50 -5.61 -18.65
N THR A 48 1.69 -6.54 -19.15
CA THR A 48 0.51 -7.06 -18.44
C THR A 48 0.82 -8.09 -17.35
N TYR A 49 2.03 -8.65 -17.34
CA TYR A 49 2.42 -9.71 -16.39
C TYR A 49 2.82 -9.17 -15.00
N ASN A 50 2.96 -7.85 -14.83
CA ASN A 50 3.38 -7.23 -13.57
C ASN A 50 2.60 -5.94 -13.30
N LEU A 51 1.37 -6.09 -12.81
CA LEU A 51 0.48 -4.99 -12.43
C LEU A 51 0.56 -4.66 -10.93
N THR A 52 1.20 -5.50 -10.13
CA THR A 52 1.23 -5.35 -8.68
C THR A 52 2.09 -4.16 -8.27
N ILE A 53 1.73 -3.55 -7.13
CA ILE A 53 2.50 -2.45 -6.52
C ILE A 53 2.86 -2.90 -5.11
N PRO A 54 3.92 -3.72 -4.94
CA PRO A 54 4.25 -4.35 -3.66
C PRO A 54 4.40 -3.37 -2.51
N GLU A 55 4.80 -2.13 -2.80
CA GLU A 55 4.97 -1.08 -1.79
C GLU A 55 3.64 -0.59 -1.18
N GLN A 56 2.49 -0.85 -1.82
CA GLN A 56 1.19 -0.46 -1.27
C GLN A 56 0.56 -1.54 -0.38
N ASP A 57 1.00 -2.79 -0.49
CA ASP A 57 0.49 -3.89 0.33
C ASP A 57 0.72 -3.67 1.84
N ALA A 58 1.76 -2.91 2.19
CA ALA A 58 2.04 -2.50 3.56
C ALA A 58 1.29 -1.22 4.01
N ARG A 59 0.72 -0.45 3.07
CA ARG A 59 0.14 0.89 3.33
C ARG A 59 -1.38 0.90 3.36
N ALA A 60 -2.01 0.13 2.48
CA ALA A 60 -3.45 0.03 2.39
C ALA A 60 -3.88 -1.42 2.13
N PRO A 61 -5.12 -1.80 2.48
CA PRO A 61 -5.71 -3.07 2.08
C PRO A 61 -5.59 -3.30 0.57
N GLU A 62 -5.51 -4.57 0.18
CA GLU A 62 -5.43 -4.98 -1.22
C GLU A 62 -6.56 -4.39 -2.07
N GLU A 63 -7.76 -4.28 -1.51
CA GLU A 63 -8.95 -3.72 -2.17
C GLU A 63 -8.72 -2.27 -2.62
N ASP A 64 -8.08 -1.45 -1.78
CA ASP A 64 -7.90 -0.02 -2.05
C ASP A 64 -6.78 0.23 -3.06
N TRP A 65 -5.61 -0.38 -2.87
CA TRP A 65 -4.49 -0.15 -3.79
C TRP A 65 -4.68 -0.84 -5.15
N SER A 66 -5.46 -1.92 -5.21
CA SER A 66 -5.77 -2.62 -6.46
C SER A 66 -6.96 -2.05 -7.23
N ALA A 67 -7.74 -1.12 -6.66
CA ALA A 67 -8.98 -0.59 -7.23
C ALA A 67 -8.85 -0.10 -8.68
N GLY A 68 -7.70 0.49 -9.03
CA GLY A 68 -7.39 0.99 -10.36
C GLY A 68 -6.81 -0.02 -11.35
N LEU A 69 -6.34 -1.18 -10.89
CA LEU A 69 -5.65 -2.16 -11.75
C LEU A 69 -6.50 -2.69 -12.91
N PRO A 70 -7.82 -2.92 -12.77
CA PRO A 70 -8.66 -3.30 -13.92
C PRO A 70 -8.66 -2.24 -15.03
N LEU A 71 -8.64 -0.96 -14.67
CA LEU A 71 -8.56 0.15 -15.63
C LEU A 71 -7.17 0.24 -16.27
N VAL A 72 -6.12 0.02 -15.49
CA VAL A 72 -4.74 -0.06 -16.00
C VAL A 72 -4.60 -1.21 -17.00
N LEU A 73 -5.06 -2.41 -16.66
CA LEU A 73 -5.03 -3.57 -17.54
C LEU A 73 -5.80 -3.32 -18.83
N ARG A 74 -7.02 -2.77 -18.72
CA ARG A 74 -7.82 -2.39 -19.89
C ARG A 74 -7.10 -1.36 -20.75
N GLY A 75 -6.49 -0.35 -20.15
CA GLY A 75 -5.73 0.68 -20.85
C GLY A 75 -4.52 0.10 -21.59
N ILE A 76 -3.78 -0.83 -20.97
CA ILE A 76 -2.67 -1.55 -21.61
C ILE A 76 -3.18 -2.36 -22.82
N GLN A 77 -4.27 -3.12 -22.65
CA GLN A 77 -4.87 -3.93 -23.72
C GLN A 77 -5.38 -3.07 -24.89
N GLN A 78 -5.94 -1.89 -24.58
CA GLN A 78 -6.48 -0.95 -25.56
C GLN A 78 -5.42 0.02 -26.11
N LYS A 79 -4.19 -0.05 -25.61
CA LYS A 79 -3.11 0.91 -25.92
C LYS A 79 -3.54 2.36 -25.69
N ASP A 80 -4.22 2.60 -24.57
CA ASP A 80 -4.69 3.92 -24.15
C ASP A 80 -4.01 4.36 -22.86
N TRP A 81 -3.15 5.37 -22.97
CA TRP A 81 -2.46 5.99 -21.85
C TRP A 81 -3.41 6.71 -20.89
N ASN A 82 -4.55 7.21 -21.37
CA ASN A 82 -5.52 7.88 -20.50
C ASN A 82 -6.18 6.87 -19.56
N GLY A 83 -6.60 5.71 -20.07
CA GLY A 83 -7.10 4.60 -19.25
C GLY A 83 -6.09 4.13 -18.19
N ILE A 84 -4.81 4.05 -18.55
CA ILE A 84 -3.74 3.71 -17.61
C ILE A 84 -3.60 4.78 -16.53
N ALA A 85 -3.49 6.05 -16.92
CA ALA A 85 -3.34 7.15 -15.97
C ALA A 85 -4.55 7.25 -15.01
N CYS A 86 -5.76 7.10 -15.53
CA CYS A 86 -6.98 7.06 -14.71
C CYS A 86 -6.97 5.91 -13.70
N GLY A 87 -6.51 4.71 -14.09
CA GLY A 87 -6.36 3.59 -13.17
C GLY A 87 -5.34 3.87 -12.06
N ILE A 88 -4.16 4.39 -12.42
CA ILE A 88 -3.13 4.78 -11.44
C ILE A 88 -3.67 5.80 -10.43
N ILE A 89 -4.39 6.80 -10.92
CA ILE A 89 -5.02 7.82 -10.07
C ILE A 89 -6.08 7.23 -9.15
N LEU A 90 -6.93 6.33 -9.64
CA LEU A 90 -7.95 5.70 -8.82
C LEU A 90 -7.33 4.94 -7.65
N SER A 91 -6.31 4.11 -7.92
CA SER A 91 -5.58 3.40 -6.86
C SER A 91 -4.91 4.37 -5.86
N LEU A 92 -4.37 5.48 -6.35
CA LEU A 92 -3.72 6.49 -5.50
C LEU A 92 -4.74 7.20 -4.59
N GLU A 93 -5.88 7.59 -5.16
CA GLU A 93 -6.96 8.24 -4.43
C GLU A 93 -7.53 7.31 -3.34
N GLN A 94 -7.78 6.04 -3.65
CA GLN A 94 -8.27 5.08 -2.65
C GLN A 94 -7.25 4.85 -1.53
N THR A 95 -5.96 4.73 -1.88
CA THR A 95 -4.90 4.58 -0.88
C THR A 95 -4.80 5.82 0.03
N GLU A 96 -4.86 7.02 -0.54
CA GLU A 96 -4.82 8.26 0.25
C GLU A 96 -6.09 8.46 1.09
N ASN A 97 -7.25 8.06 0.58
CA ASN A 97 -8.50 8.09 1.34
C ASN A 97 -8.44 7.13 2.53
N TYR A 98 -7.96 5.91 2.31
CA TYR A 98 -7.74 4.93 3.37
C TYR A 98 -6.81 5.46 4.46
N GLU A 99 -5.68 6.05 4.08
CA GLU A 99 -4.72 6.62 5.04
C GLU A 99 -5.33 7.78 5.85
N ARG A 100 -6.15 8.63 5.19
CA ARG A 100 -6.85 9.73 5.86
C ARG A 100 -7.93 9.24 6.81
N GLU A 101 -8.66 8.19 6.43
CA GLU A 101 -9.75 7.61 7.23
C GLU A 101 -9.24 6.74 8.38
N SER A 102 -8.13 6.03 8.18
CA SER A 102 -7.48 5.18 9.19
C SER A 102 -6.83 5.98 10.32
N GLY A 103 -6.55 7.27 10.10
CA GLY A 103 -5.95 8.16 11.10
C GLY A 103 -4.48 7.83 11.43
N PRO A 104 -3.84 8.60 12.34
CA PRO A 104 -2.46 8.34 12.75
C PRO A 104 -2.33 6.97 13.45
N GLU A 105 -1.21 6.28 13.23
CA GLU A 105 -0.83 5.08 14.01
C GLU A 105 -0.86 5.42 15.51
N GLY A 106 -1.96 5.10 16.18
CA GLY A 106 -2.19 5.48 17.58
C GLY A 106 -3.65 5.36 18.01
N THR A 107 -4.59 5.57 17.09
CA THR A 107 -6.02 5.26 17.30
C THR A 107 -6.36 3.97 16.55
N ARG A 108 -5.69 2.86 16.90
CA ARG A 108 -6.25 1.54 16.64
C ARG A 108 -7.57 1.49 17.41
N ASP A 109 -8.69 1.64 16.71
CA ASP A 109 -9.99 1.20 17.20
C ASP A 109 -9.79 -0.19 17.82
N ASP A 110 -10.47 -0.44 18.94
CA ASP A 110 -10.59 -1.73 19.59
C ASP A 110 -10.84 -2.89 18.61
N TRP A 111 -11.44 -2.60 17.45
CA TRP A 111 -11.62 -3.52 16.32
C TRP A 111 -10.31 -4.04 15.69
N HIS A 112 -9.27 -3.22 15.64
CA HIS A 112 -7.97 -3.57 15.05
C HIS A 112 -6.94 -4.09 16.06
N ASP A 113 -7.26 -4.09 17.35
CA ASP A 113 -6.45 -4.74 18.38
C ASP A 113 -6.62 -6.28 18.31
N ARG A 114 -5.77 -6.92 17.49
CA ARG A 114 -5.68 -8.38 17.36
C ARG A 114 -5.38 -9.10 18.70
N SER A 115 -4.96 -8.37 19.74
CA SER A 115 -4.74 -8.94 21.07
C SER A 115 -6.03 -9.19 21.85
N LYS A 116 -7.13 -8.46 21.58
CA LYS A 116 -8.37 -8.56 22.38
C LYS A 116 -9.01 -9.95 22.37
N GLY A 117 -8.97 -10.65 21.23
CA GLY A 117 -9.53 -11.99 21.11
C GLY A 117 -8.64 -13.12 21.65
N ILE A 118 -7.34 -12.86 21.81
CA ILE A 118 -6.35 -13.88 22.19
C ILE A 118 -5.79 -13.67 23.59
N ARG A 119 -6.04 -12.53 24.25
CA ARG A 119 -5.43 -12.17 25.54
C ARG A 119 -5.61 -13.25 26.59
N GLY A 120 -6.82 -13.75 26.78
CA GLY A 120 -7.10 -14.82 27.74
C GLY A 120 -6.51 -16.18 27.34
N ALA A 121 -6.33 -16.46 26.05
CA ALA A 121 -5.66 -17.68 25.59
C ALA A 121 -4.14 -17.59 25.75
N VAL A 122 -3.58 -16.41 25.50
CA VAL A 122 -2.16 -16.09 25.70
C VAL A 122 -1.82 -16.13 27.18
N GLU A 123 -2.60 -15.52 28.07
CA GLU A 123 -2.38 -15.59 29.52
C GLU A 123 -2.41 -17.03 30.03
N LYS A 124 -3.37 -17.84 29.59
CA LYS A 124 -3.44 -19.27 29.95
C LYS A 124 -2.28 -20.08 29.36
N GLY A 125 -1.86 -19.77 28.14
CA GLY A 125 -0.74 -20.44 27.46
C GLY A 125 0.60 -20.11 28.10
N VAL A 126 0.85 -18.83 28.36
CA VAL A 126 2.05 -18.35 29.04
C VAL A 126 2.09 -18.90 30.45
N GLY A 127 0.99 -18.86 31.21
CA GLY A 127 0.95 -19.45 32.56
C GLY A 127 1.18 -20.97 32.58
N LYS A 128 0.81 -21.69 31.51
CA LYS A 128 1.02 -23.15 31.39
C LYS A 128 2.47 -23.52 31.07
N TRP A 129 3.16 -22.72 30.25
CA TRP A 129 4.49 -23.05 29.72
C TRP A 129 5.63 -22.18 30.26
N MET A 130 5.30 -21.08 30.92
CA MET A 130 6.23 -20.12 31.53
C MET A 130 5.92 -20.04 33.04
N PRO A 131 6.69 -20.74 33.88
CA PRO A 131 6.55 -20.68 35.32
C PRO A 131 6.62 -19.24 35.84
N GLU A 132 5.86 -18.92 36.90
CA GLU A 132 5.76 -17.58 37.47
C GLU A 132 7.12 -16.95 37.83
N GLU A 133 8.09 -17.78 38.21
CA GLU A 133 9.45 -17.33 38.54
C GLU A 133 10.21 -16.78 37.33
N LEU A 134 9.97 -17.32 36.13
CA LEU A 134 10.54 -16.79 34.88
C LEU A 134 9.84 -15.51 34.43
N VAL A 135 8.53 -15.39 34.67
CA VAL A 135 7.77 -14.15 34.43
C VAL A 135 8.33 -13.03 35.30
N LYS A 136 8.48 -13.27 36.61
CA LYS A 136 9.04 -12.29 37.56
C LYS A 136 10.48 -11.91 37.21
N LEU A 137 11.28 -12.84 36.71
CA LEU A 137 12.65 -12.56 36.27
C LEU A 137 12.66 -11.67 35.03
N ALA A 138 11.79 -11.94 34.05
CA ALA A 138 11.66 -11.13 32.84
C ALA A 138 11.16 -9.71 33.14
N GLU A 139 10.18 -9.56 34.04
CA GLU A 139 9.68 -8.26 34.49
C GLU A 139 10.76 -7.43 35.19
N ARG A 140 11.59 -8.05 36.05
CA ARG A 140 12.72 -7.37 36.69
C ARG A 140 13.78 -6.93 35.67
N GLN A 141 14.06 -7.75 34.66
CA GLN A 141 15.01 -7.37 33.60
C GLN A 141 14.49 -6.26 32.70
N ALA A 142 13.20 -6.26 32.37
CA ALA A 142 12.58 -5.19 31.59
C ALA A 142 12.63 -3.85 32.36
N LYS A 143 12.41 -3.88 33.67
CA LYS A 143 12.46 -2.69 34.55
C LYS A 143 13.88 -2.13 34.75
N ASN A 144 14.92 -2.96 34.61
CA ASN A 144 16.33 -2.54 34.67
C ASN A 144 16.88 -2.04 33.32
N ARG A 145 16.12 -2.19 32.23
CA ARG A 145 16.48 -1.72 30.87
C ARG A 145 15.76 -0.42 30.49
N SER A 146 14.85 0.07 31.33
CA SER A 146 14.27 1.42 31.25
C SER A 146 15.06 2.39 32.11
#